data_AF-A0A938P6X3-F1
#
_entry.id   AF-A0A938P6X3-F1
#
_cell.length_a   1.000
_cell.length_b   1.000
_cell.length_c   1.000
_cell.angle_alpha   90.00
_cell.angle_beta   90.00
_cell.angle_gamma   90.00
#
_symmetry.space_group_name_H-M   'P 1'
#
loop_
_entity.id
_entity.type
_entity.pdbx_description
1 polymer ?
#
loop_
_entity_poly.entity_id
_entity_poly.type
_entity_poly.pdbx_seq_one_letter_code
_entity_poly.pdbx_strand_id
1 'polypeptide(L)'
;MKGESLRNFIIIVIALAIIVFAYVATLNEIKNLNKDKLTKVEQLNALNNKIEANIVQVQKLTSEDRITKFAIDSLQMKKPTTNIEVVIVSRDQIKQLEKILQEKYDK
;
A
#
# COMPACT_ATOMS: atom_id res chain seq x y z
N MET A 1 27.71 22.17 -66.19
CA MET A 1 26.42 22.62 -65.60
C MET A 1 25.47 21.48 -65.19
N LYS A 2 25.25 20.41 -65.96
CA LYS A 2 24.33 19.31 -65.55
C LYS A 2 24.82 18.49 -64.33
N GLY A 3 26.13 18.25 -64.22
CA GLY A 3 26.71 17.45 -63.13
C GLY A 3 26.62 18.10 -61.73
N GLU A 4 26.76 19.43 -61.65
CA GLU A 4 26.61 20.14 -60.37
C GLU A 4 25.16 20.18 -59.88
N SER A 5 24.20 20.35 -60.78
CA SER A 5 22.77 20.29 -60.45
C SER A 5 22.37 18.90 -59.91
N LEU A 6 22.88 17.83 -60.53
CA LEU A 6 22.65 16.45 -60.07
C LEU A 6 23.27 16.20 -58.68
N ARG A 7 24.51 16.67 -58.46
CA ARG A 7 25.21 16.54 -57.17
C ARG A 7 24.45 17.26 -56.05
N ASN A 8 23.98 18.48 -56.29
CA ASN A 8 23.22 19.26 -55.31
C ASN A 8 21.87 18.61 -55.00
N PHE A 9 21.19 18.06 -56.01
CA PHE A 9 19.95 17.31 -55.81
C PHE A 9 20.15 16.09 -54.90
N ILE A 10 21.19 15.30 -55.14
CA ILE A 10 21.52 14.13 -54.31
C ILE A 10 21.79 14.54 -52.85
N ILE A 11 22.54 15.62 -52.64
CA ILE A 11 22.83 16.14 -51.28
C ILE A 11 21.54 16.54 -50.56
N ILE A 12 20.62 17.22 -51.25
CA ILE A 12 19.34 17.64 -50.65
C ILE A 12 18.49 16.43 -50.27
N VAL A 13 18.41 15.42 -51.14
CA VAL A 13 17.64 14.20 -50.87
C VAL A 13 18.22 13.45 -49.67
N ILE A 14 19.54 13.34 -49.57
CA ILE A 14 20.21 12.71 -48.42
C ILE A 14 19.94 13.52 -47.15
N ALA A 15 20.04 14.85 -47.20
CA ALA A 15 19.77 15.69 -46.04
C ALA A 15 18.32 15.54 -45.56
N LEU A 16 17.35 15.51 -46.47
CA LEU A 16 15.95 15.25 -46.14
C LEU A 16 15.76 13.86 -45.52
N ALA A 17 16.40 12.83 -46.07
CA ALA A 17 16.34 11.49 -45.51
C ALA A 17 16.86 11.45 -44.07
N ILE A 18 18.02 12.07 -43.81
CA ILE A 18 18.60 12.15 -42.46
C ILE A 18 17.64 12.85 -41.49
N ILE A 19 17.00 13.95 -41.90
CA ILE A 19 16.03 14.67 -41.07
C ILE A 19 14.84 13.77 -40.72
N VAL A 20 14.30 13.03 -41.69
CA VAL A 20 13.19 12.10 -41.45
C VAL A 20 13.60 10.97 -40.51
N PHE A 21 14.79 10.39 -40.70
CA PHE A 21 15.29 9.34 -39.81
C PHE A 21 15.52 9.86 -38.38
N ALA A 22 16.10 11.05 -38.23
CA ALA A 22 16.31 11.67 -36.92
C ALA A 22 14.97 11.94 -36.22
N TYR A 23 13.96 12.41 -36.96
CA TYR A 23 12.61 12.61 -36.42
C TYR A 23 11.98 11.30 -35.94
N VAL A 24 12.05 10.23 -36.74
CA VAL A 24 11.49 8.93 -36.33
C VAL A 24 12.25 8.35 -35.13
N ALA A 25 13.57 8.47 -35.10
CA ALA A 25 14.39 8.00 -33.99
C ALA A 25 14.04 8.73 -32.67
N THR A 26 13.91 10.06 -32.71
CA THR A 26 13.51 10.87 -31.55
C THR A 26 12.09 10.54 -31.08
N LEU A 27 11.15 10.35 -32.00
CA LEU A 27 9.79 9.97 -31.66
C LEU A 27 9.72 8.58 -30.99
N ASN A 28 10.53 7.64 -31.45
CA ASN A 28 10.63 6.32 -30.83
C ASN A 28 11.25 6.40 -29.42
N GLU A 29 12.28 7.22 -29.25
CA GLU A 29 12.91 7.44 -27.95
C GLU A 29 11.95 8.06 -26.94
N ILE A 30 11.17 9.06 -27.36
CA ILE A 30 10.11 9.66 -26.53
C ILE A 30 9.09 8.61 -26.10
N LYS A 31 8.70 7.71 -27.01
CA LYS A 31 7.75 6.63 -26.70
C LYS A 31 8.33 5.66 -25.66
N ASN A 32 9.59 5.27 -25.81
CA ASN A 32 10.28 4.40 -24.85
C ASN A 32 10.40 5.07 -23.48
N LEU A 33 10.86 6.33 -23.43
CA LEU A 33 10.97 7.09 -22.18
C LEU A 33 9.61 7.27 -21.48
N ASN A 34 8.53 7.48 -22.24
CA ASN A 34 7.19 7.55 -21.65
C ASN A 34 6.73 6.21 -21.06
N LYS A 35 7.06 5.09 -21.71
CA LYS A 35 6.76 3.75 -21.18
C LYS A 35 7.54 3.48 -19.89
N ASP A 36 8.82 3.84 -19.86
CA ASP A 36 9.66 3.70 -18.68
C ASP A 36 9.17 4.60 -17.54
N LYS A 37 8.79 5.83 -17.85
CA LYS A 37 8.17 6.75 -16.89
C LYS A 37 6.91 6.14 -16.30
N LEU A 38 6.00 5.60 -17.12
CA LEU A 38 4.77 4.97 -16.64
C LEU A 38 5.06 3.81 -15.70
N THR A 39 5.98 2.92 -16.10
CA THR A 39 6.39 1.77 -15.29
C THR A 39 6.95 2.21 -13.93
N LYS A 40 7.79 3.24 -13.90
CA LYS A 40 8.35 3.78 -12.65
C LYS A 40 7.28 4.44 -11.77
N VAL A 41 6.29 5.12 -12.36
CA VAL A 41 5.16 5.70 -11.64
C VAL A 41 4.30 4.60 -11.00
N GLU A 42 4.02 3.52 -11.73
CA GLU A 42 3.29 2.37 -11.21
C GLU A 42 4.02 1.71 -10.04
N GLN A 43 5.34 1.51 -10.17
CA GLN A 43 6.18 0.98 -9.09
C GLN A 43 6.17 1.89 -7.85
N LEU A 44 6.28 3.20 -8.04
CA LEU A 44 6.24 4.17 -6.95
C LEU A 44 4.89 4.14 -6.23
N ASN A 45 3.79 4.08 -6.98
CA ASN A 45 2.45 3.96 -6.40
C ASN A 45 2.28 2.66 -5.61
N ALA A 46 2.78 1.54 -6.12
CA ALA A 46 2.74 0.27 -5.40
C ALA A 46 3.52 0.32 -4.08
N LEU A 47 4.69 0.98 -4.06
CA LEU A 47 5.46 1.18 -2.84
C LEU A 47 4.75 2.10 -1.85
N ASN A 48 4.14 3.19 -2.31
CA ASN A 48 3.36 4.09 -1.46
C ASN A 48 2.17 3.37 -0.81
N ASN A 49 1.43 2.57 -1.59
CA ASN A 49 0.32 1.78 -1.06
C ASN A 49 0.79 0.79 0.04
N LYS A 50 1.98 0.20 -0.14
CA LYS A 50 2.58 -0.69 0.88
C LYS A 50 2.94 0.08 2.15
N ILE A 51 3.49 1.29 2.02
CA ILE A 51 3.80 2.16 3.15
C ILE A 51 2.51 2.52 3.89
N GLU A 52 1.46 2.93 3.17
CA GLU A 52 0.17 3.28 3.76
C GLU A 52 -0.46 2.10 4.51
N ALA A 53 -0.44 0.90 3.92
CA ALA A 53 -0.90 -0.33 4.58
C ALA A 53 -0.11 -0.63 5.87
N ASN A 54 1.21 -0.42 5.87
CA ASN A 54 2.04 -0.59 7.05
C ASN A 54 1.72 0.46 8.12
N ILE A 55 1.46 1.71 7.74
CA ILE A 55 1.04 2.77 8.68
C ILE A 55 -0.27 2.38 9.36
N VAL A 56 -1.25 1.86 8.62
CA VAL A 56 -2.51 1.38 9.19
C VAL A 56 -2.27 0.25 10.20
N GLN A 57 -1.38 -0.69 9.90
CA GLN A 57 -1.01 -1.75 10.85
C GLN A 57 -0.35 -1.19 12.13
N VAL A 58 0.57 -0.24 11.99
CA VAL A 58 1.19 0.43 13.13
C VAL A 58 0.15 1.15 13.98
N GLN A 59 -0.80 1.86 13.36
CA GLN A 59 -1.88 2.55 14.07
C GLN A 59 -2.77 1.55 14.82
N LYS A 60 -3.08 0.39 14.23
CA LYS A 60 -3.84 -0.68 14.88
C LYS A 60 -3.10 -1.19 16.12
N LEU A 61 -1.84 -1.58 15.98
CA LEU A 61 -1.02 -2.08 17.08
C LEU A 61 -0.86 -1.03 18.19
N THR A 62 -0.62 0.22 17.83
CA THR A 62 -0.53 1.34 18.78
C THR A 62 -1.84 1.55 19.54
N SER A 63 -2.98 1.33 18.88
CA SER A 63 -4.28 1.45 19.52
C SER A 63 -4.56 0.28 20.46
N GLU A 64 -4.18 -0.93 20.07
CA GLU A 64 -4.22 -2.12 20.94
C GLU A 64 -3.35 -1.94 22.19
N ASP A 65 -2.13 -1.42 22.03
CA ASP A 65 -1.24 -1.11 23.15
C ASP A 65 -1.83 -0.05 24.08
N ARG A 66 -2.45 1.00 23.52
CA ARG A 66 -3.12 2.03 24.33
C ARG A 66 -4.30 1.47 25.12
N ILE A 67 -5.13 0.64 24.49
CA ILE A 67 -6.26 -0.03 25.17
C ILE A 67 -5.75 -0.95 26.27
N THR A 68 -4.70 -1.72 25.98
CA THR A 68 -4.09 -2.64 26.95
C THR A 68 -3.51 -1.89 28.15
N LYS A 69 -2.79 -0.79 27.91
CA LYS A 69 -2.28 0.08 28.98
C LYS A 69 -3.41 0.65 29.82
N PHE A 70 -4.47 1.18 29.18
CA PHE A 70 -5.63 1.69 29.92
C PHE A 70 -6.28 0.61 30.79
N ALA A 71 -6.45 -0.61 30.28
CA ALA A 71 -7.01 -1.72 31.06
C ALA A 71 -6.13 -2.10 32.26
N ILE A 72 -4.81 -2.08 32.10
CA ILE A 72 -3.88 -2.35 33.20
C ILE A 72 -3.89 -1.20 34.23
N ASP A 73 -3.72 0.02 33.76
CA ASP A 73 -3.46 1.18 34.63
C ASP A 73 -4.75 1.70 35.30
N SER A 74 -5.86 1.73 34.58
CA SER A 74 -7.13 2.30 35.05
C SER A 74 -8.10 1.25 35.59
N LEU A 75 -8.09 0.05 35.04
CA LEU A 75 -9.00 -1.04 35.44
C LEU A 75 -8.31 -2.11 36.30
N GLN A 76 -7.03 -1.93 36.65
CA GLN A 76 -6.20 -2.89 37.40
C GLN A 76 -6.22 -4.32 36.83
N MET A 77 -6.48 -4.45 35.53
CA MET A 77 -6.53 -5.75 34.87
C MET A 77 -5.11 -6.27 34.67
N LYS A 78 -4.85 -7.55 34.95
CA LYS A 78 -3.54 -8.15 34.70
C LYS A 78 -3.50 -8.70 33.27
N LYS A 79 -2.45 -8.35 32.52
CA LYS A 79 -2.20 -8.96 31.22
C LYS A 79 -1.86 -10.44 31.46
N PRO A 80 -2.60 -11.40 30.87
CA PRO A 80 -2.29 -12.81 31.03
C PRO A 80 -0.94 -13.13 30.38
N THR A 81 -0.07 -13.85 31.11
CA THR A 81 1.24 -14.32 30.64
C THR A 81 1.17 -15.64 29.88
N THR A 82 0.00 -16.29 29.87
CA THR A 82 -0.28 -17.57 29.21
C THR A 82 -1.62 -17.46 28.47
N ASN A 83 -1.80 -18.29 27.43
CA ASN A 83 -3.10 -18.39 26.75
C ASN A 83 -4.16 -18.67 27.80
N ILE A 84 -5.10 -17.74 27.96
CA ILE A 84 -6.19 -17.81 28.94
C ILE A 84 -6.93 -19.11 28.65
N GLU A 85 -7.06 -19.99 29.65
CA GLU A 85 -7.98 -21.12 29.56
C GLU A 85 -9.34 -20.57 29.15
N VAL A 86 -9.81 -20.97 27.97
CA VAL A 86 -11.13 -20.58 27.49
C VAL A 86 -12.13 -21.28 28.39
N VAL A 87 -12.58 -20.60 29.43
CA VAL A 87 -13.68 -21.08 30.27
C VAL A 87 -14.96 -20.92 29.44
N ILE A 88 -15.35 -21.99 28.75
CA ILE A 88 -16.62 -22.06 28.04
C ILE A 88 -17.72 -22.21 29.09
N VAL A 89 -18.30 -21.09 29.51
CA VAL A 89 -19.42 -21.08 30.45
C VAL A 89 -20.72 -21.22 29.66
N SER A 90 -21.59 -22.16 30.05
CA SER A 90 -22.90 -22.29 29.42
C SER A 90 -23.81 -21.12 29.84
N ARG A 91 -24.70 -20.67 28.95
CA ARG A 91 -25.68 -19.61 29.28
C ARG A 91 -26.54 -19.96 30.49
N ASP A 92 -26.80 -21.24 30.70
CA ASP A 92 -27.62 -21.73 31.82
C ASP A 92 -26.86 -21.64 33.15
N GLN A 93 -25.54 -21.85 33.14
CA GLN A 93 -24.69 -21.64 34.32
C GLN A 93 -24.67 -20.18 34.75
N ILE A 94 -24.63 -19.24 33.79
CA ILE A 94 -24.69 -17.80 34.09
C ILE A 94 -26.03 -17.44 34.75
N LYS A 95 -27.15 -17.93 34.20
CA LYS A 95 -28.49 -17.68 34.77
C LYS A 95 -28.67 -18.26 36.17
N GLN A 96 -28.12 -19.43 36.45
CA GLN A 96 -28.16 -20.01 37.79
C GLN A 96 -27.35 -19.16 38.77
N LEU A 97 -26.19 -18.66 38.35
CA LEU A 97 -25.35 -17.78 39.17
C LEU A 97 -26.05 -16.45 39.46
N GLU A 98 -26.68 -15.84 38.47
CA GLU A 98 -27.48 -14.61 38.63
C GLU A 98 -28.61 -14.82 39.64
N LYS A 99 -29.32 -15.95 39.57
CA LYS A 99 -30.40 -16.26 40.51
C LYS A 99 -29.90 -16.43 41.95
N ILE A 100 -28.78 -17.14 42.13
CA ILE A 100 -28.17 -17.33 43.46
C ILE A 100 -27.68 -16.00 44.03
N LEU A 101 -27.12 -15.12 43.19
CA LEU A 101 -26.66 -13.80 43.62
C LEU A 101 -27.81 -12.89 44.02
N GLN A 102 -28.91 -12.86 43.24
CA GLN A 102 -30.11 -12.12 43.62
C GLN A 102 -30.70 -12.61 44.95
N GLU A 103 -30.83 -13.93 45.15
CA GLU A 103 -31.36 -14.48 46.41
C GLU A 103 -30.46 -14.16 47.63
N LYS A 104 -29.16 -13.97 47.42
CA LYS A 104 -28.18 -13.78 48.50
C LYS A 104 -27.90 -12.31 48.81
N TYR A 105 -28.07 -11.41 47.84
CA TYR A 105 -27.70 -9.99 47.96
C TYR A 105 -28.87 -9.02 47.80
N ASP A 106 -30.01 -9.42 47.21
CA ASP A 106 -31.25 -8.63 47.21
C ASP A 106 -32.16 -9.04 48.40
N LYS A 107 -31.66 -8.82 49.62
CA LYS A 107 -32.49 -8.65 50.82
C LYS A 107 -32.33 -7.26 51.39
#